data_AF-A0A392NXV6-F1
#
_entry.id   AF-A0A392NXV6-F1
#
_cell.length_a   1.000
_cell.length_b   1.000
_cell.length_c   1.000
_cell.angle_alpha   90.00
_cell.angle_beta   90.00
_cell.angle_gamma   90.00
#
_symmetry.space_group_name_H-M   'P 1'
#
loop_
_entity.id
_entity.type
_entity.pdbx_description
1 polymer ?
#
loop_
_entity_poly.entity_id
_entity_poly.type
_entity_poly.pdbx_seq_one_letter_code
_entity_poly.pdbx_strand_id
1 'polypeptide(L)'
;MQQKGVVPDFVLCIGDDRSDEDMFGVITSARASLSPIADVFPCTVGQKPSKAKYYLEDTSEILRMLQGLANASEQTAARNSSKFPHH
;
A
#
# COMPACT_ATOMS: atom_id res chain seq x y z
N MET A 1 24.79 -13.73 -2.77
CA MET A 1 23.50 -14.45 -2.61
C MET A 1 22.39 -13.47 -2.94
N GLN A 2 21.82 -13.52 -4.16
CA GLN A 2 20.56 -12.83 -4.41
C GLN A 2 19.47 -13.71 -3.82
N GLN A 3 18.88 -13.30 -2.70
CA GLN A 3 17.56 -13.82 -2.37
C GLN A 3 16.69 -13.48 -3.58
N LYS A 4 16.01 -14.47 -4.19
CA LYS A 4 14.91 -14.18 -5.11
C LYS A 4 13.87 -13.43 -4.28
N GLY A 5 13.95 -12.10 -4.32
CA GLY A 5 13.09 -11.23 -3.53
C GLY A 5 11.64 -11.51 -3.89
N VAL A 6 10.76 -11.53 -2.89
CA VAL A 6 9.33 -11.48 -3.12
C VAL A 6 9.06 -10.21 -3.92
N VAL A 7 8.51 -10.36 -5.13
CA VAL A 7 8.12 -9.22 -5.96
C VAL A 7 6.83 -8.65 -5.36
N PRO A 8 6.75 -7.34 -5.06
CA PRO A 8 5.56 -6.77 -4.44
C PRO A 8 4.32 -6.92 -5.34
N ASP A 9 3.23 -7.37 -4.72
CA ASP A 9 1.87 -7.43 -5.27
C ASP A 9 0.93 -6.37 -4.66
N PHE A 10 1.40 -5.63 -3.67
CA PHE A 10 0.73 -4.48 -3.10
C PHE A 10 1.74 -3.38 -2.83
N VAL A 11 1.46 -2.15 -3.31
CA VAL A 11 2.30 -0.97 -3.09
C VAL A 11 1.43 0.17 -2.62
N LEU A 12 1.71 0.68 -1.43
CA LEU A 12 1.11 1.88 -0.86
C LEU A 12 2.20 2.95 -0.72
N CYS A 13 1.97 4.12 -1.30
CA CYS A 13 2.90 5.24 -1.28
C CYS A 13 2.13 6.49 -0.88
N ILE A 14 2.60 7.18 0.17
CA ILE A 14 1.92 8.33 0.77
C ILE A 14 2.92 9.45 0.90
N GLY A 15 2.52 10.66 0.50
CA GLY A 15 3.37 11.84 0.58
C GLY A 15 2.56 13.13 0.49
N ASP A 16 3.13 14.23 0.96
CA ASP A 16 2.46 15.53 1.11
C ASP A 16 3.17 16.68 0.39
N ASP A 17 4.32 16.44 -0.23
CA ASP A 17 5.12 17.51 -0.80
C ASP A 17 5.52 17.27 -2.27
N ARG A 18 6.39 18.14 -2.78
CA ARG A 18 6.84 18.08 -4.17
C ARG A 18 7.75 16.89 -4.45
N SER A 19 8.54 16.44 -3.47
CA SER A 19 9.44 15.31 -3.64
C SER A 19 8.68 14.00 -3.84
N ASP A 20 7.49 13.90 -3.24
CA ASP A 20 6.62 12.73 -3.37
C ASP A 20 5.99 12.59 -4.75
N GLU A 21 5.80 13.71 -5.46
CA GLU A 21 5.25 13.72 -6.82
C GLU A 21 6.09 12.89 -7.80
N ASP A 22 7.42 12.97 -7.69
CA ASP A 22 8.30 12.16 -8.52
C ASP A 22 8.23 10.68 -8.14
N MET A 23 8.06 10.38 -6.85
CA MET A 23 7.82 9.02 -6.37
C MET A 23 6.52 8.44 -6.96
N PHE A 24 5.41 9.17 -6.90
CA PHE A 24 4.11 8.74 -7.44
C PHE A 24 4.19 8.39 -8.93
N GLY A 25 4.90 9.23 -9.71
CA GLY A 25 5.10 8.99 -11.14
C GLY A 25 5.89 7.71 -11.43
N VAL A 26 6.97 7.48 -10.67
CA VAL A 26 7.82 6.29 -10.82
C VAL A 26 7.06 5.03 -10.46
N ILE A 27 6.40 4.97 -9.29
CA ILE A 27 5.74 3.74 -8.84
C ILE A 27 4.55 3.35 -9.73
N THR A 28 3.85 4.34 -10.29
CA THR A 28 2.75 4.11 -11.22
C THR A 28 3.25 3.48 -12.52
N SER A 29 4.47 3.83 -12.92
CA SER A 29 5.12 3.34 -14.15
C SER A 29 5.93 2.06 -13.93
N ALA A 30 6.20 1.67 -12.67
CA ALA A 30 7.07 0.55 -12.31
C ALA A 30 6.44 -0.84 -12.53
N ARG A 31 5.34 -0.97 -13.28
CA ARG A 31 4.62 -2.25 -13.46
C ARG A 31 5.48 -3.41 -13.94
N ALA A 32 6.50 -3.14 -14.75
CA ALA A 32 7.43 -4.17 -15.23
C ALA A 32 8.34 -4.74 -14.11
N SER A 33 8.46 -4.04 -12.99
CA SER A 33 9.26 -4.43 -11.80
C SER A 33 8.39 -4.96 -10.65
N LEU A 34 7.07 -5.00 -10.83
CA LEU A 34 6.10 -5.45 -9.83
C LEU A 34 5.47 -6.78 -10.27
N SER A 35 4.70 -7.38 -9.36
CA SER A 35 3.89 -8.55 -9.69
C SER A 35 2.85 -8.18 -10.77
N PRO A 36 2.49 -9.07 -11.70
CA PRO A 36 1.43 -8.81 -12.68
C PRO A 36 0.07 -8.50 -12.05
N ILE A 37 -0.15 -8.98 -10.82
CA ILE A 37 -1.36 -8.72 -10.03
C ILE A 37 -1.20 -7.52 -9.09
N ALA A 38 -0.13 -6.73 -9.24
CA ALA A 38 0.17 -5.68 -8.28
C ALA A 38 -0.86 -4.55 -8.29
N ASP A 39 -1.41 -4.28 -7.11
CA ASP A 39 -2.20 -3.09 -6.84
C ASP A 39 -1.30 -1.97 -6.31
N VAL A 40 -1.41 -0.79 -6.91
CA VAL A 40 -0.56 0.37 -6.62
C VAL A 40 -1.45 1.55 -6.20
N PHE A 41 -1.20 2.05 -5.00
CA PHE A 41 -1.96 3.11 -4.35
C PHE A 41 -1.03 4.30 -4.03
N PRO A 42 -0.79 5.19 -5.01
CA PRO A 42 -0.16 6.48 -4.76
C PRO A 42 -1.21 7.43 -4.17
N CYS A 43 -0.90 7.97 -2.99
CA CYS A 43 -1.78 8.81 -2.19
C CYS A 43 -1.08 10.12 -1.85
N THR A 44 -1.66 11.25 -2.22
CA THR A 44 -1.23 12.55 -1.69
C THR A 44 -1.94 12.87 -0.38
N VAL A 45 -1.30 13.59 0.54
CA VAL A 45 -1.96 14.17 1.72
C VAL A 45 -2.48 15.55 1.37
N GLY A 46 -3.73 15.83 1.74
CA GLY A 46 -4.49 17.02 1.36
C GLY A 46 -5.05 16.95 -0.06
N GLN A 47 -6.18 17.62 -0.28
CA GLN A 47 -6.76 17.76 -1.60
C GLN A 47 -6.02 18.86 -2.38
N LYS A 48 -5.10 18.45 -3.25
CA LYS A 48 -4.28 19.34 -4.07
C LYS A 48 -3.96 18.72 -5.44
N PRO A 49 -3.55 19.51 -6.45
CA PRO A 49 -3.02 18.94 -7.68
C PRO A 49 -1.85 18.00 -7.39
N SER A 50 -1.95 16.76 -7.87
CA SER A 50 -0.96 15.71 -7.64
C SER A 50 -0.98 14.68 -8.78
N LYS A 51 0.16 14.02 -9.00
CA LYS A 51 0.31 12.80 -9.81
C LYS A 51 -0.25 11.56 -9.11
N ALA A 52 -0.49 11.62 -7.79
CA ALA A 52 -1.16 10.57 -7.06
C ALA A 52 -2.61 10.41 -7.53
N LYS A 53 -3.07 9.16 -7.59
CA LYS A 53 -4.44 8.83 -8.00
C LYS A 53 -5.44 9.05 -6.86
N TYR A 54 -4.98 8.91 -5.61
CA TYR A 54 -5.79 8.99 -4.42
C TYR A 54 -5.30 10.13 -3.52
N TYR A 55 -6.14 10.56 -2.60
CA TYR A 55 -5.74 11.50 -1.55
C TYR A 55 -6.28 11.05 -0.19
N LEU A 56 -5.59 11.48 0.87
CA LEU A 56 -6.04 11.43 2.26
C LEU A 56 -6.20 12.87 2.73
N GLU A 57 -7.27 13.19 3.46
CA GLU A 57 -7.56 14.57 3.91
C GLU A 57 -6.39 15.15 4.72
N ASP A 58 -5.92 14.38 5.70
CA ASP A 58 -4.85 14.79 6.60
C ASP A 58 -4.11 13.57 7.19
N THR A 59 -3.16 13.84 8.10
CA THR A 59 -2.37 12.81 8.76
C THR A 59 -3.19 11.87 9.65
N SER A 60 -4.35 12.30 10.15
CA SER A 60 -5.24 11.45 10.95
C SER A 60 -5.87 10.34 10.12
N GLU A 61 -6.16 10.61 8.84
CA GLU A 61 -6.67 9.60 7.92
C GLU A 61 -5.62 8.54 7.58
N ILE A 62 -4.33 8.92 7.52
CA ILE A 62 -3.22 7.96 7.37
C ILE A 62 -3.25 6.96 8.51
N LEU A 63 -3.32 7.45 9.76
CA LEU A 63 -3.36 6.60 10.95
C LEU A 63 -4.59 5.68 10.94
N ARG A 64 -5.77 6.23 10.63
CA ARG A 64 -7.02 5.45 10.54
C ARG A 64 -6.93 4.35 9.49
N MET A 65 -6.39 4.65 8.32
CA MET A 65 -6.22 3.69 7.23
C MET A 65 -5.20 2.60 7.61
N LEU A 66 -4.04 2.96 8.15
CA LEU A 66 -3.04 1.97 8.62
C LEU A 66 -3.60 1.07 9.72
N GLN A 67 -4.37 1.61 10.66
CA GLN A 67 -5.05 0.82 11.68
C GLN A 67 -6.08 -0.13 11.05
N GLY A 68 -6.84 0.34 10.06
CA GLY A 68 -7.77 -0.50 9.29
C GLY A 68 -7.07 -1.68 8.62
N LEU A 69 -5.91 -1.46 8.00
CA LEU A 69 -5.10 -2.50 7.39
C LEU A 69 -4.58 -3.52 8.42
N ALA A 70 -4.06 -3.04 9.55
CA ALA A 70 -3.61 -3.91 10.64
C ALA A 70 -4.75 -4.81 11.15
N ASN A 71 -5.91 -4.22 11.45
CA ASN A 71 -7.08 -4.95 11.94
C ASN A 71 -7.57 -6.00 10.92
N ALA A 72 -7.59 -5.66 9.63
CA ALA A 72 -7.99 -6.59 8.56
C ALA A 72 -7.00 -7.76 8.41
N SER A 73 -5.70 -7.48 8.57
CA SER A 73 -4.64 -8.51 8.56
C SER A 73 -4.83 -9.50 9.73
N GLU A 74 -5.03 -9.00 10.95
CA GLU A 74 -5.27 -9.82 12.14
C GLU A 74 -6.54 -10.68 12.01
N GLN A 75 -7.64 -10.11 11.52
CA GLN A 75 -8.88 -10.86 11.29
C GLN A 75 -8.67 -11.98 10.26
N THR A 76 -7.88 -11.73 9.21
CA THR A 76 -7.56 -12.75 8.21
C THR A 76 -6.71 -13.86 8.81
N ALA A 77 -5.71 -13.52 9.64
CA ALA A 77 -4.89 -14.50 10.34
C ALA A 77 -5.71 -15.36 11.31
N ALA A 78 -6.61 -14.75 12.10
CA ALA A 78 -7.49 -15.46 13.03
C ALA A 78 -8.51 -16.39 12.33
N ARG A 79 -9.03 -15.97 11.17
CA ARG A 79 -9.89 -16.82 10.32
C ARG A 79 -9.12 -18.01 9.76
N ASN A 80 -7.85 -17.82 9.39
CA ASN A 80 -7.02 -18.90 8.87
C ASN A 80 -6.62 -19.91 9.95
N SER A 81 -6.35 -19.46 11.18
CA SER A 81 -6.02 -20.36 12.30
C SER A 81 -7.22 -21.17 12.78
N SER A 82 -8.43 -20.60 12.79
CA SER A 82 -9.67 -21.31 13.13
C SER A 82 -10.11 -22.35 12.09
N LYS A 83 -9.56 -22.31 10.87
CA LYS A 83 -9.87 -23.27 9.79
C LYS A 83 -9.12 -24.60 9.91
N PHE A 84 -8.12 -24.69 10.79
CA PHE A 84 -7.37 -25.91 11.09
C PHE A 84 -7.48 -26.23 12.58
N PRO A 85 -8.62 -26.76 13.07
CA PRO A 85 -8.64 -27.35 14.40
C PRO A 85 -7.69 -28.55 14.39
N HIS A 86 -6.70 -28.52 15.28
CA HIS A 86 -5.77 -29.61 15.52
C HIS A 86 -6.53 -30.94 15.65
N HIS A 87 -6.10 -31.91 14.86
CA HIS A 87 -6.59 -33.29 14.90
C HIS A 87 -6.01 -34.05 16.08
#